data_AF-A0A6G3XL57-F1
#
_entry.id   AF-A0A6G3XL57-F1
#
_cell.length_a   1.000
_cell.length_b   1.000
_cell.length_c   1.000
_cell.angle_alpha   90.00
_cell.angle_beta   90.00
_cell.angle_gamma   90.00
#
_symmetry.space_group_name_H-M   'P 1'
#
loop_
_entity.id
_entity.type
_entity.pdbx_description
1 polymer ?
#
loop_
_entity_poly.entity_id
_entity_poly.type
_entity_poly.pdbx_seq_one_letter_code
_entity_poly.pdbx_strand_id
1 'polypeptide(L)'
;MTSAAVPLLADLTAKARATAHARSSACPCGAATLADRPDGLVVRHADTVAKAHAPGTDPAELAGRLTVAARHPDLLLPPLERAPADLHGRLTTFWPYGTPVDPDDPDAAPWEA
;
A
#
# COMPACT_ATOMS: atom_id res chain seq x y z
N MET A 1 8.08 21.64 10.87
CA MET A 1 7.99 20.18 10.68
C MET A 1 7.90 19.85 9.19
N THR A 2 8.86 20.29 8.37
CA THR A 2 8.67 20.30 6.91
C THR A 2 10.01 20.14 6.21
N SER A 3 10.30 18.92 5.73
CA SER A 3 11.27 18.64 4.64
C SER A 3 11.21 17.18 4.21
N ALA A 4 11.11 16.22 5.15
CA ALA A 4 11.17 14.78 4.86
C ALA A 4 9.88 14.16 4.27
N ALA A 5 8.72 14.80 4.42
CA ALA A 5 7.45 14.26 3.94
C ALA A 5 7.32 14.31 2.40
N VAL A 6 7.86 15.34 1.75
CA VAL A 6 7.78 15.51 0.29
C VAL A 6 8.65 14.47 -0.45
N PRO A 7 9.92 14.21 -0.05
CA PRO A 7 10.72 13.12 -0.62
C PRO A 7 10.08 11.75 -0.44
N LEU A 8 9.53 11.46 0.75
CA LEU A 8 8.87 10.19 1.00
C LEU A 8 7.68 9.97 0.06
N LEU A 9 6.83 10.98 -0.15
CA LEU A 9 5.70 10.89 -1.07
C LEU A 9 6.14 10.64 -2.51
N ALA A 10 7.16 11.38 -2.98
CA ALA A 10 7.68 11.24 -4.33
C ALA A 10 8.25 9.83 -4.57
N ASP A 11 9.08 9.35 -3.65
CA ASP A 11 9.73 8.04 -3.81
C ASP A 11 8.76 6.88 -3.59
N LEU A 12 7.78 7.02 -2.69
CA LEU A 12 6.72 6.03 -2.52
C LEU A 12 5.87 5.91 -3.78
N THR A 13 5.55 7.04 -4.42
CA THR A 13 4.86 7.07 -5.72
C THR A 13 5.70 6.41 -6.81
N ALA A 14 7.00 6.69 -6.85
CA ALA A 14 7.92 6.05 -7.81
C ALA A 14 8.02 4.53 -7.60
N LYS A 15 8.03 4.06 -6.35
CA LYS A 15 8.01 2.64 -6.03
C LYS A 15 6.71 1.97 -6.43
N ALA A 16 5.56 2.58 -6.12
CA ALA A 16 4.26 2.07 -6.57
C ALA A 16 4.21 1.91 -8.10
N ARG A 17 4.71 2.91 -8.85
CA ARG A 17 4.82 2.87 -10.31
C ARG A 17 5.72 1.74 -10.79
N ALA A 18 6.91 1.59 -10.21
CA ALA A 18 7.85 0.54 -10.59
C ALA A 18 7.26 -0.85 -10.36
N THR A 19 6.63 -1.09 -9.21
CA THR A 19 5.98 -2.35 -8.87
C THR A 19 4.81 -2.66 -9.83
N ALA A 20 3.99 -1.67 -10.18
CA ALA A 20 2.91 -1.84 -11.15
C ALA A 20 3.44 -2.22 -12.55
N HIS A 21 4.46 -1.50 -13.02
CA HIS A 21 5.02 -1.71 -14.36
C HIS A 21 5.78 -3.03 -14.49
N ALA A 22 6.36 -3.54 -13.39
CA ALA A 22 6.97 -4.86 -13.37
C ALA A 22 5.94 -6.00 -13.55
N ARG A 23 4.67 -5.75 -13.23
CA ARG A 23 3.57 -6.71 -13.36
C ARG A 23 2.83 -6.60 -14.69
N SER A 24 2.77 -5.40 -15.27
CA SER A 24 2.09 -5.15 -16.54
C SER A 24 2.73 -4.02 -17.33
N SER A 25 3.11 -4.32 -18.57
CA SER A 25 3.60 -3.32 -19.54
C SER A 25 2.47 -2.45 -20.13
N ALA A 26 1.21 -2.87 -20.00
CA ALA A 26 0.02 -2.15 -20.49
C ALA A 26 -0.65 -1.31 -19.39
N CYS A 27 0.15 -0.74 -18.48
CA CYS A 27 -0.34 0.02 -17.34
C CYS A 27 -1.05 1.32 -17.79
N PRO A 28 -2.34 1.55 -17.43
CA PRO A 28 -3.08 2.76 -17.82
C PRO A 28 -2.59 4.05 -17.15
N CYS A 29 -1.51 3.97 -16.35
CA CYS A 29 -0.77 5.07 -15.73
C CYS A 29 -1.64 6.15 -15.09
N GLY A 30 -1.85 6.03 -13.78
CA GLY A 30 -2.46 7.07 -12.97
C GLY A 30 -2.04 6.88 -11.52
N ALA A 31 -1.63 7.96 -10.86
CA ALA A 31 -1.19 7.95 -9.48
C ALA A 31 -2.04 8.89 -8.62
N ALA A 32 -2.31 8.47 -7.39
CA ALA A 32 -3.06 9.25 -6.42
C ALA A 32 -2.56 8.98 -5.00
N THR A 33 -2.53 10.01 -4.16
CA THR A 33 -2.38 9.83 -2.72
C THR A 33 -3.74 9.49 -2.14
N LEU A 34 -3.87 8.33 -1.52
CA LEU A 34 -5.13 7.85 -0.94
C LEU A 34 -5.26 8.27 0.54
N ALA A 35 -4.15 8.36 1.25
CA ALA A 35 -4.12 8.84 2.64
C ALA A 35 -2.74 9.39 2.98
N ASP A 36 -2.70 10.52 3.68
CA ASP A 36 -1.49 11.08 4.30
C ASP A 36 -1.81 11.39 5.76
N ARG A 37 -1.38 10.50 6.66
CA ARG A 37 -1.73 10.52 8.08
C ARG A 37 -0.51 10.11 8.93
N PRO A 38 -0.48 10.45 10.24
CA PRO A 38 0.63 10.08 11.13
C PRO A 38 0.90 8.57 11.20
N ASP A 39 -0.14 7.76 11.08
CA ASP A 39 -0.08 6.28 11.11
C ASP A 39 0.34 5.66 9.77
N GLY A 40 0.36 6.44 8.69
CA GLY A 40 0.90 5.98 7.41
C GLY A 40 0.57 6.87 6.22
N LEU A 41 1.39 6.71 5.18
CA LEU A 41 1.18 7.31 3.86
C LEU A 41 0.79 6.20 2.90
N VAL A 42 -0.29 6.39 2.14
CA VAL A 42 -0.81 5.44 1.18
C VAL A 42 -0.93 6.11 -0.18
N VAL A 43 -0.29 5.54 -1.19
CA VAL A 43 -0.38 5.98 -2.58
C VAL A 43 -0.81 4.82 -3.46
N ARG A 44 -1.48 5.16 -4.55
CA ARG A 44 -1.86 4.24 -5.62
C ARG A 44 -1.11 4.60 -6.89
N HIS A 45 -0.69 3.59 -7.65
CA HIS A 45 -0.40 3.70 -9.08
C HIS A 45 -1.08 2.54 -9.82
N ALA A 46 -2.00 2.86 -10.73
CA ALA A 46 -2.80 1.87 -11.45
C ALA A 46 -3.47 0.83 -10.52
N ASP A 47 -3.07 -0.45 -10.61
CA ASP A 47 -3.59 -1.58 -9.81
C ASP A 47 -2.76 -1.86 -8.55
N THR A 48 -1.78 -1.00 -8.23
CA THR A 48 -0.85 -1.18 -7.12
C THR A 48 -1.04 -0.09 -6.07
N VAL A 49 -1.10 -0.48 -4.81
CA VAL A 49 -1.06 0.40 -3.64
C VAL A 49 0.25 0.21 -2.92
N ALA A 50 0.95 1.30 -2.60
CA ALA A 50 2.08 1.30 -1.70
C ALA A 50 1.70 2.02 -0.39
N LYS A 51 2.00 1.38 0.74
CA LYS A 51 1.80 1.95 2.09
C LYS A 51 3.14 2.05 2.80
N ALA A 52 3.53 3.26 3.17
CA ALA A 52 4.58 3.50 4.16
C ALA A 52 3.95 3.53 5.56
N HIS A 53 4.31 2.57 6.42
CA HIS A 53 3.80 2.43 7.79
C HIS A 53 4.39 3.48 8.72
N ALA A 54 3.79 3.73 9.88
CA ALA A 54 4.27 4.70 10.88
C ALA A 54 5.78 4.54 11.20
N PRO A 55 6.51 5.63 11.49
CA PRO A 55 7.89 5.52 11.98
C PRO A 55 7.98 4.64 13.23
N GLY A 56 9.01 3.80 13.32
CA GLY A 56 9.19 2.89 14.46
C GLY A 56 8.30 1.65 14.44
N THR A 57 7.56 1.38 13.35
CA THR A 57 6.86 0.10 13.17
C THR A 57 7.85 -1.07 13.34
N ASP A 58 7.50 -2.05 14.18
CA ASP A 58 8.33 -3.23 14.40
C ASP A 58 8.43 -4.09 13.12
N PRO A 59 9.65 -4.35 12.61
CA PRO A 59 9.83 -5.13 11.38
C PRO A 59 9.38 -6.59 11.49
N ALA A 60 9.58 -7.23 12.64
CA ALA A 60 9.23 -8.63 12.86
C ALA A 60 7.71 -8.80 12.98
N GLU A 61 7.03 -7.90 13.71
CA GLU A 61 5.58 -7.91 13.77
C GLU A 61 4.96 -7.67 12.39
N LEU A 62 5.47 -6.69 11.63
CA LEU A 62 4.96 -6.41 10.29
C LEU A 62 5.18 -7.60 9.35
N ALA A 63 6.37 -8.21 9.36
CA ALA A 63 6.66 -9.41 8.57
C ALA A 63 5.75 -10.59 8.96
N GLY A 64 5.45 -10.75 10.25
CA GLY A 64 4.48 -11.74 10.73
C GLY A 64 3.09 -11.52 10.12
N ARG A 65 2.59 -10.28 10.14
CA ARG A 65 1.29 -9.91 9.53
C ARG A 65 1.26 -10.18 8.02
N LEU A 66 2.33 -9.81 7.30
CA LEU A 66 2.44 -10.08 5.86
C LEU A 66 2.48 -11.58 5.56
N THR A 67 3.15 -12.37 6.41
CA THR A 67 3.20 -13.83 6.28
C THR A 67 1.83 -14.44 6.48
N VAL A 68 1.06 -13.99 7.47
CA VAL A 68 -0.32 -14.43 7.68
C VAL A 68 -1.19 -14.08 6.48
N ALA A 69 -1.15 -12.83 6.00
CA ALA A 69 -1.92 -12.40 4.83
C ALA A 69 -1.58 -13.23 3.57
N ALA A 70 -0.30 -13.50 3.33
CA ALA A 70 0.14 -14.29 2.17
C ALA A 70 -0.23 -15.78 2.26
N ARG A 71 -0.44 -16.33 3.47
CA ARG A 71 -0.79 -17.76 3.68
C ARG A 71 -2.29 -18.01 3.70
N HIS A 72 -3.10 -16.97 3.82
CA HIS A 72 -4.56 -17.08 3.90
C HIS A 72 -5.24 -16.21 2.84
N PRO A 73 -4.99 -16.45 1.53
CA PRO A 73 -5.49 -15.61 0.44
C PRO A 73 -7.02 -15.58 0.33
N ASP A 74 -7.70 -16.59 0.85
CA ASP A 74 -9.16 -16.68 0.85
C ASP A 74 -9.81 -15.82 1.96
N LEU A 75 -9.01 -15.33 2.92
CA LEU A 75 -9.48 -14.52 4.06
C LEU A 75 -8.88 -13.11 4.07
N LEU A 76 -7.62 -12.98 3.66
CA LEU A 76 -6.87 -11.74 3.66
C LEU A 76 -6.33 -11.48 2.27
N LEU A 77 -6.38 -10.21 1.86
CA LEU A 77 -5.75 -9.79 0.61
C LEU A 77 -4.24 -10.12 0.66
N PRO A 78 -3.69 -10.91 -0.27
CA PRO A 78 -2.26 -11.19 -0.28
C PRO A 78 -1.46 -9.94 -0.66
N PRO A 79 -0.34 -9.64 0.03
CA PRO A 79 0.55 -8.57 -0.40
C PRO A 79 1.27 -8.96 -1.70
N LEU A 80 1.64 -7.97 -2.51
CA LEU A 80 2.40 -8.17 -3.74
C LEU A 80 3.84 -8.62 -3.46
N GLU A 81 4.38 -8.21 -2.32
CA GLU A 81 5.70 -8.58 -1.83
C GLU A 81 5.59 -9.12 -0.39
N ARG A 82 6.28 -10.22 -0.09
CA ARG A 82 6.15 -10.91 1.20
C ARG A 82 6.91 -10.25 2.35
N ALA A 83 7.88 -9.39 2.02
CA ALA A 83 8.69 -8.67 2.98
C ALA A 83 8.50 -7.16 2.78
N PRO A 84 8.52 -6.36 3.87
CA PRO A 84 8.48 -4.91 3.73
C PRO A 84 9.81 -4.41 3.16
N ALA A 85 9.75 -3.38 2.31
CA ALA A 85 10.92 -2.63 1.87
C ALA A 85 11.18 -1.47 2.82
N ASP A 86 12.44 -1.11 3.07
CA ASP A 86 12.76 0.17 3.72
C ASP A 86 12.69 1.30 2.69
N LEU A 87 12.05 2.40 3.07
CA LEU A 87 12.06 3.63 2.29
C LEU A 87 12.15 4.83 3.26
N HIS A 88 13.31 5.49 3.29
CA HIS A 88 13.57 6.60 4.22
C HIS A 88 13.35 6.23 5.70
N GLY A 89 13.72 5.01 6.12
CA GLY A 89 13.47 4.53 7.48
C GLY A 89 12.01 4.20 7.78
N ARG A 90 11.15 4.17 6.75
CA ARG A 90 9.74 3.77 6.84
C ARG A 90 9.58 2.43 6.16
N LEU A 91 9.09 1.43 6.90
CA LEU A 91 8.71 0.16 6.31
C LEU A 91 7.56 0.37 5.31
N THR A 92 7.71 -0.18 4.12
CA THR A 92 6.80 -0.02 2.98
C THR A 92 6.30 -1.36 2.50
N THR A 93 5.00 -1.44 2.20
CA THR A 93 4.34 -2.67 1.72
C THR A 93 3.51 -2.39 0.48
N PHE A 94 3.37 -3.40 -0.38
CA PHE A 94 2.69 -3.27 -1.67
C PHE A 94 1.50 -4.23 -1.76
N TRP A 95 0.38 -3.74 -2.28
CA TRP A 95 -0.89 -4.45 -2.30
C TRP A 95 -1.61 -4.28 -3.65
N PRO A 96 -2.41 -5.26 -4.08
CA PRO A 96 -3.38 -5.03 -5.16
C PRO A 96 -4.35 -3.90 -4.76
N TYR A 97 -4.72 -3.05 -5.71
CA TYR A 97 -5.78 -2.07 -5.53
C TYR A 97 -7.15 -2.72 -5.74
N GLY A 98 -7.99 -2.71 -4.71
CA GLY A 98 -9.38 -3.14 -4.79
C GLY A 98 -10.33 -1.99 -5.14
N THR A 99 -11.62 -2.31 -5.21
CA THR A 99 -12.68 -1.30 -5.32
C THR A 99 -12.83 -0.58 -3.98
N PRO A 100 -12.67 0.76 -3.92
CA PRO A 100 -12.92 1.51 -2.70
C PRO A 100 -14.38 1.39 -2.25
N VAL A 101 -14.59 1.37 -0.94
CA VAL A 101 -15.91 1.56 -0.34
C VAL A 101 -16.29 3.04 -0.46
N ASP A 102 -17.54 3.32 -0.83
CA ASP A 102 -18.08 4.67 -0.82
C ASP A 102 -18.22 5.15 0.64
N PRO A 103 -17.57 6.24 1.05
CA PRO A 103 -17.71 6.75 2.41
C PRO A 103 -19.11 7.28 2.75
N ASP A 104 -19.89 7.69 1.75
CA ASP A 104 -21.25 8.22 1.94
C ASP A 104 -22.32 7.10 1.92
N ASP A 105 -21.96 5.91 1.43
CA ASP A 105 -22.81 4.70 1.41
C ASP A 105 -21.99 3.43 1.71
N PRO A 106 -21.49 3.28 2.95
CA PRO A 106 -20.64 2.15 3.31
C PRO A 106 -21.39 0.81 3.34
N ASP A 107 -22.72 0.84 3.52
CA ASP A 107 -23.57 -0.36 3.57
C ASP A 107 -23.79 -0.97 2.18
N ALA A 108 -23.55 -0.22 1.10
CA ALA A 108 -23.58 -0.75 -0.26
C ALA A 108 -22.40 -1.68 -0.61
N ALA A 109 -21.34 -1.71 0.20
CA ALA A 109 -20.26 -2.66 0.00
C ALA A 109 -20.72 -4.10 0.33
N PRO A 110 -20.21 -5.12 -0.40
CA PRO A 110 -20.72 -6.49 -0.33
C PRO A 110 -20.17 -7.26 0.88
N TRP A 111 -20.47 -6.80 2.10
CA TRP A 111 -19.93 -7.37 3.34
C TRP A 111 -20.42 -8.79 3.64
N GLU A 112 -21.64 -9.12 3.24
CA GLU A 112 -22.33 -10.39 3.55
C GLU A 112 -22.49 -11.31 2.33
N ALA A 113 -21.88 -10.96 1.18
CA ALA A 113 -22.00 -11.71 -0.07
C ALA A 113 -21.26 -13.06 -0.05
#